data_AF-A0A8W8LCW8-F1
#
_entry.id   AF-A0A8W8LCW8-F1
#
_cell.length_a   1.000
_cell.length_b   1.000
_cell.length_c   1.000
_cell.angle_alpha   90.00
_cell.angle_beta   90.00
_cell.angle_gamma   90.00
#
_symmetry.space_group_name_H-M   'P 1'
#
loop_
_entity.id
_entity.type
_entity.pdbx_description
1 polymer ?
#
loop_
_entity_poly.entity_id
_entity_poly.type
_entity_poly.pdbx_seq_one_letter_code
_entity_poly.pdbx_strand_id
1 'polypeptide(L)'
;MDVKTSAQLLQRHLIHHEKAKAQVKLIERQIKRQYRLAVRTVLKGHKGQSLHYMGIMTVLQSVRHFYQRYSHRSWLNVQMLARIIMQTMDPCRMLPPLEIPEDNFQCESGQSEKYQHALVVAHCNFSRAS
;
A
#
# COMPACT_ATOMS: atom_id res chain seq x y z
N MET A 1 -23.65 15.68 7.82
CA MET A 1 -22.28 15.93 7.34
C MET A 1 -22.40 16.85 6.14
N ASP A 2 -21.70 17.98 6.10
CA ASP A 2 -21.81 18.95 4.99
C ASP A 2 -21.10 18.40 3.73
N VAL A 3 -21.72 18.51 2.56
CA VAL A 3 -21.19 18.03 1.26
C VAL A 3 -19.77 18.56 1.02
N LYS A 4 -19.51 19.80 1.41
CA LYS A 4 -18.18 20.42 1.30
C LYS A 4 -17.11 19.69 2.12
N THR A 5 -17.46 19.26 3.34
CA THR A 5 -16.53 18.52 4.22
C THR A 5 -16.29 17.09 3.72
N SER A 6 -17.33 16.43 3.22
CA SER A 6 -17.21 15.11 2.57
C SER A 6 -16.34 15.17 1.32
N ALA A 7 -16.47 16.22 0.50
CA ALA A 7 -15.66 16.41 -0.71
C ALA A 7 -14.16 16.64 -0.39
N GLN A 8 -13.85 17.38 0.67
CA GLN A 8 -12.46 17.56 1.12
C GLN A 8 -11.84 16.25 1.63
N LEU A 9 -12.60 15.46 2.39
CA LEU A 9 -12.17 14.13 2.85
C LEU A 9 -11.95 13.18 1.66
N LEU A 10 -12.86 13.20 0.68
CA LEU A 10 -12.74 12.43 -0.56
C LEU A 10 -11.43 12.77 -1.30
N GLN A 11 -11.14 14.06 -1.47
CA GLN A 11 -9.91 14.53 -2.11
C GLN A 11 -8.66 14.03 -1.37
N ARG A 12 -8.65 14.09 -0.03
CA ARG A 12 -7.53 13.56 0.77
C ARG A 12 -7.33 12.07 0.54
N HIS A 13 -8.40 11.27 0.58
CA HIS A 13 -8.30 9.82 0.35
C HIS A 13 -7.84 9.47 -1.07
N LEU A 14 -8.24 10.24 -2.09
CA LEU A 14 -7.73 10.11 -3.45
C LEU A 14 -6.22 10.38 -3.53
N ILE A 15 -5.75 11.47 -2.92
CA ILE A 15 -4.32 11.81 -2.87
C ILE A 15 -3.53 10.68 -2.17
N HIS A 16 -4.03 10.18 -1.04
CA HIS A 16 -3.39 9.08 -0.31
C HIS A 16 -3.35 7.78 -1.12
N HIS A 17 -4.42 7.47 -1.85
CA HIS A 17 -4.49 6.31 -2.74
C HIS A 17 -3.44 6.37 -3.86
N GLU A 18 -3.35 7.50 -4.55
CA GLU A 18 -2.36 7.70 -5.62
C GLU A 18 -0.92 7.67 -5.10
N LYS A 19 -0.66 8.32 -3.96
CA LYS A 19 0.66 8.25 -3.30
C LYS A 19 1.03 6.81 -2.94
N ALA A 20 0.10 6.03 -2.40
CA ALA A 20 0.33 4.63 -2.05
C ALA A 20 0.63 3.79 -3.29
N LYS A 21 -0.13 3.94 -4.38
CA LYS A 21 0.17 3.29 -5.67
C LYS A 21 1.55 3.64 -6.21
N ALA A 22 1.95 4.91 -6.11
CA ALA A 22 3.29 5.34 -6.52
C ALA A 22 4.39 4.67 -5.68
N GLN A 23 4.21 4.56 -4.36
CA GLN A 23 5.15 3.87 -3.48
C GLN A 23 5.26 2.37 -3.81
N VAL A 24 4.15 1.70 -4.09
CA VAL A 24 4.17 0.28 -4.53
C VAL A 24 5.06 0.12 -5.77
N LYS A 25 4.90 0.99 -6.78
CA LYS A 25 5.73 0.94 -8.01
C LYS A 25 7.22 1.16 -7.71
N LEU A 26 7.57 2.07 -6.79
CA LEU A 26 8.95 2.31 -6.39
C LEU A 26 9.55 1.09 -5.69
N ILE A 27 8.80 0.49 -4.75
CA ILE A 27 9.22 -0.70 -4.01
C ILE A 27 9.42 -1.89 -4.96
N GLU A 28 8.54 -2.08 -5.95
CA GLU A 28 8.70 -3.14 -6.95
C GLU A 28 9.98 -3.00 -7.78
N ARG A 29 10.36 -1.77 -8.13
CA ARG A 29 11.66 -1.50 -8.79
C ARG A 29 12.82 -1.86 -7.88
N GLN A 30 12.74 -1.54 -6.59
CA GLN A 30 13.76 -1.89 -5.61
C GLN A 30 13.87 -3.39 -5.40
N ILE A 31 12.76 -4.12 -5.29
CA ILE A 31 12.73 -5.59 -5.19
C ILE A 31 13.44 -6.21 -6.41
N LYS A 32 13.09 -5.78 -7.64
CA LYS A 32 13.75 -6.25 -8.86
C LYS A 32 15.26 -5.98 -8.85
N ARG A 33 15.68 -4.82 -8.33
CA ARG A 33 17.10 -4.48 -8.18
C ARG A 33 17.80 -5.41 -7.19
N GLN A 34 17.22 -5.63 -6.00
CA GLN A 34 17.81 -6.50 -4.99
C GLN A 34 17.91 -7.95 -5.46
N TYR A 35 16.89 -8.44 -6.16
CA TYR A 35 16.91 -9.77 -6.76
C TYR A 35 18.07 -9.93 -7.76
N ARG A 36 18.27 -8.95 -8.66
CA ARG A 36 19.42 -8.98 -9.60
C ARG A 36 20.76 -8.96 -8.88
N LEU A 37 20.88 -8.21 -7.77
CA LEU A 37 22.11 -8.17 -6.98
C LEU A 37 22.36 -9.50 -6.27
N ALA A 38 21.33 -10.11 -5.69
CA ALA A 38 21.40 -11.43 -5.06
C ALA A 38 21.86 -12.50 -6.07
N VAL A 39 21.24 -12.57 -7.25
CA VAL A 39 21.64 -13.53 -8.29
C VAL A 39 23.11 -13.34 -8.71
N ARG A 40 23.55 -12.09 -8.90
CA ARG A 40 24.96 -11.80 -9.25
C ARG A 40 25.93 -12.24 -8.16
N THR A 41 25.61 -12.07 -6.88
CA THR A 41 26.50 -12.48 -5.80
C THR A 41 26.53 -14.00 -5.61
N VAL A 42 25.43 -14.70 -5.86
CA VAL A 42 25.42 -16.17 -5.93
C VAL A 42 26.37 -16.67 -7.01
N LEU A 43 26.29 -16.12 -8.23
CA LEU A 43 27.17 -16.50 -9.35
C LEU A 43 28.66 -16.27 -9.06
N LYS A 44 28.97 -15.30 -8.19
CA LYS A 44 30.34 -14.99 -7.73
C LYS A 44 30.77 -15.82 -6.51
N GLY A 45 29.93 -16.72 -5.99
CA GLY A 45 30.20 -17.51 -4.80
C GLY A 45 30.02 -16.77 -3.47
N HIS A 46 29.57 -15.50 -3.49
CA HIS A 46 29.40 -14.66 -2.29
C HIS A 46 28.04 -14.91 -1.63
N LYS A 47 27.87 -16.10 -1.03
CA LYS A 47 26.60 -16.55 -0.45
C LYS A 47 26.06 -15.63 0.65
N GLY A 48 26.91 -15.15 1.56
CA GLY A 48 26.50 -14.23 2.63
C GLY A 48 25.93 -12.90 2.10
N GLN A 49 26.55 -12.36 1.06
CA GLN A 49 26.08 -11.11 0.43
C GLN A 49 24.77 -11.33 -0.34
N SER A 50 24.59 -12.50 -0.97
CA SER A 50 23.28 -12.88 -1.55
C SER A 50 22.19 -12.94 -0.49
N LEU A 51 22.44 -13.60 0.65
CA LEU A 51 21.48 -13.69 1.74
C LEU A 51 21.11 -12.31 2.29
N HIS A 52 22.09 -11.40 2.40
CA HIS A 52 21.82 -10.02 2.78
C HIS A 52 20.85 -9.31 1.80
N TYR A 53 21.08 -9.41 0.49
CA TYR A 53 20.18 -8.82 -0.51
C TYR A 53 18.79 -9.47 -0.50
N MET A 54 18.69 -10.78 -0.26
CA MET A 54 17.42 -11.47 -0.08
C MET A 54 16.69 -11.01 1.18
N GLY A 55 17.40 -10.78 2.29
CA GLY A 55 16.82 -10.24 3.53
C GLY A 55 16.27 -8.83 3.36
N ILE A 56 16.94 -7.96 2.60
CA ILE A 56 16.39 -6.64 2.24
C ILE A 56 15.12 -6.82 1.39
N MET A 57 15.12 -7.78 0.46
CA MET A 57 13.99 -8.04 -0.41
C MET A 57 12.73 -8.46 0.34
N THR A 58 12.84 -9.29 1.39
CA THR A 58 11.67 -9.70 2.21
C THR A 58 11.07 -8.53 2.99
N VAL A 59 11.92 -7.64 3.51
CA VAL A 59 11.45 -6.39 4.14
C VAL A 59 10.70 -5.52 3.12
N LEU A 60 11.27 -5.34 1.93
CA LEU A 60 10.62 -4.58 0.86
C LEU A 60 9.28 -5.19 0.42
N GLN A 61 9.19 -6.52 0.34
CA GLN A 61 7.92 -7.21 0.06
C GLN A 61 6.86 -6.90 1.11
N SER A 62 7.23 -6.90 2.39
CA SER A 62 6.34 -6.59 3.51
C SER A 62 5.84 -5.15 3.46
N VAL A 63 6.73 -4.20 3.18
CA VAL A 63 6.36 -2.78 2.99
C VAL A 63 5.47 -2.60 1.76
N ARG A 64 5.72 -3.34 0.67
CA ARG A 64 4.85 -3.35 -0.52
C ARG A 64 3.42 -3.78 -0.15
N HIS A 65 3.30 -4.88 0.60
CA HIS A 65 1.99 -5.39 1.03
C HIS A 65 1.25 -4.38 1.90
N PHE A 66 1.95 -3.70 2.80
CA PHE A 66 1.36 -2.62 3.58
C PHE A 66 0.77 -1.50 2.71
N TYR A 67 1.55 -0.99 1.74
CA TYR A 67 1.06 0.07 0.85
C TYR A 67 -0.07 -0.39 -0.08
N GLN A 68 -0.07 -1.66 -0.51
CA GLN A 68 -1.19 -2.24 -1.27
C GLN A 68 -2.48 -2.25 -0.44
N ARG A 69 -2.40 -2.74 0.80
CA ARG A 69 -3.55 -2.75 1.72
C ARG A 69 -4.04 -1.34 2.05
N TYR A 70 -3.11 -0.41 2.28
CA TYR A 70 -3.44 1.00 2.52
C TYR A 70 -4.12 1.64 1.30
N SER A 71 -3.60 1.39 0.10
CA SER A 71 -4.20 1.83 -1.17
C SER A 71 -5.63 1.33 -1.32
N HIS A 72 -5.88 0.04 -1.07
CA HIS A 72 -7.21 -0.56 -1.15
C HIS A 72 -8.17 0.05 -0.13
N ARG A 73 -7.74 0.18 1.13
CA ARG A 73 -8.55 0.82 2.18
C ARG A 73 -8.88 2.28 1.84
N SER A 74 -7.92 3.03 1.30
CA SER A 74 -8.16 4.41 0.88
C SER A 74 -9.17 4.46 -0.27
N TRP A 75 -9.10 3.52 -1.22
CA TRP A 75 -10.05 3.42 -2.33
C TRP A 75 -11.48 3.10 -1.87
N LEU A 76 -11.63 2.17 -0.92
CA LEU A 76 -12.94 1.88 -0.32
C LEU A 76 -13.52 3.11 0.37
N ASN A 77 -12.70 3.87 1.11
CA ASN A 77 -13.14 5.13 1.72
C ASN A 77 -13.55 6.17 0.67
N VAL A 78 -12.85 6.24 -0.46
CA VAL A 78 -13.23 7.09 -1.60
C VAL A 78 -14.62 6.69 -2.11
N GLN A 79 -14.84 5.40 -2.37
CA GLN A 79 -16.13 4.92 -2.87
C GLN A 79 -17.28 5.18 -1.88
N MET A 80 -17.05 4.96 -0.59
CA MET A 80 -18.06 5.24 0.45
C MET A 80 -18.41 6.74 0.52
N LEU A 81 -17.41 7.62 0.55
CA LEU A 81 -17.64 9.06 0.59
C LEU A 81 -18.29 9.59 -0.69
N ALA A 82 -17.90 9.07 -1.85
CA ALA A 82 -18.52 9.42 -3.13
C ALA A 82 -19.99 9.06 -3.14
N ARG A 83 -20.35 7.87 -2.63
CA ARG A 83 -21.75 7.44 -2.50
C ARG A 83 -22.56 8.32 -1.56
N ILE A 84 -21.99 8.69 -0.40
CA ILE A 84 -22.65 9.61 0.55
C ILE A 84 -22.92 10.96 -0.13
N ILE A 85 -21.94 11.52 -0.83
CA ILE A 85 -22.10 12.78 -1.56
C ILE A 85 -23.18 12.64 -2.63
N MET A 86 -23.16 11.57 -3.42
CA MET A 86 -24.15 11.33 -4.47
C MET A 86 -25.56 11.18 -3.92
N GLN A 87 -25.77 10.44 -2.82
CA GLN A 87 -27.07 10.33 -2.14
C GLN A 87 -27.56 11.65 -1.57
N THR A 88 -26.64 12.50 -1.11
CA THR A 88 -26.98 13.81 -0.54
C THR A 88 -27.38 14.80 -1.64
N MET A 89 -26.76 14.70 -2.83
CA MET A 89 -27.05 15.56 -3.98
C MET A 89 -28.25 15.06 -4.81
N ASP A 90 -28.46 13.75 -4.87
CA ASP A 90 -29.54 13.09 -5.63
C ASP A 90 -30.00 11.81 -4.90
N PRO A 91 -31.00 11.92 -3.99
CA PRO A 91 -31.43 10.81 -3.14
C PRO A 91 -32.09 9.65 -3.89
N CYS A 92 -32.62 9.90 -5.08
CA CYS A 92 -33.36 8.91 -5.87
C CYS A 92 -32.46 8.12 -6.84
N ARG A 93 -31.16 8.43 -6.90
CA ARG A 93 -30.24 7.80 -7.84
C ARG A 93 -29.77 6.44 -7.35
N MET A 94 -29.91 5.41 -8.20
CA MET A 94 -29.25 4.13 -7.97
C MET A 94 -27.73 4.29 -8.04
N LEU A 95 -27.05 3.95 -6.95
CA LEU A 95 -25.60 4.02 -6.86
C LEU A 95 -24.96 2.76 -7.47
N PRO A 96 -23.83 2.90 -8.19
CA PRO A 96 -23.07 1.75 -8.67
C PRO A 96 -22.58 0.88 -7.50
N PRO A 97 -22.44 -0.45 -7.67
CA PRO A 97 -22.01 -1.38 -6.63
C PRO A 97 -20.61 -1.05 -6.09
N LEU A 98 -20.33 -1.46 -4.86
CA LEU A 98 -19.04 -1.19 -4.22
C LEU A 98 -18.07 -2.23 -4.76
N GLU A 99 -17.01 -1.80 -5.41
CA GLU A 99 -15.95 -2.72 -5.83
C GLU A 99 -15.03 -2.95 -4.65
N ILE A 100 -15.24 -4.08 -3.97
CA ILE A 100 -14.32 -4.57 -2.95
C ILE A 100 -13.22 -5.33 -3.69
N PRO A 101 -11.97 -4.83 -3.69
CA PRO A 101 -10.87 -5.57 -4.29
C PRO A 101 -10.79 -6.94 -3.62
N GLU A 102 -10.81 -8.04 -4.38
CA GLU A 102 -10.67 -9.37 -3.82
C GLU A 102 -9.40 -9.44 -2.97
N ASP A 103 -9.57 -9.79 -1.70
CA ASP A 103 -8.48 -9.99 -0.76
C ASP A 103 -7.74 -11.30 -1.12
N ASN A 104 -6.99 -11.29 -2.23
CA ASN A 104 -5.99 -12.31 -2.54
C ASN A 104 -4.73 -12.18 -1.65
N PHE A 105 -4.89 -11.61 -0.45
CA PHE A 105 -3.83 -11.42 0.53
C PHE A 105 -3.90 -12.51 1.59
N GLN A 106 -3.69 -13.76 1.18
CA GLN A 106 -3.22 -14.80 2.09
C GLN A 106 -1.78 -14.46 2.52
N CYS A 107 -1.65 -13.46 3.39
CA CYS A 107 -0.46 -13.33 4.23
C CYS A 107 -0.74 -14.18 5.45
N GLU A 108 -0.07 -15.34 5.53
CA GLU A 108 -0.15 -16.26 6.66
C GLU A 108 -0.13 -15.47 7.97
N SER A 109 -1.20 -15.66 8.76
CA SER A 109 -1.52 -14.94 9.99
C SER A 109 -0.42 -14.97 11.06
N GLY A 110 0.65 -15.76 10.88
CA GLY A 110 1.80 -15.86 11.77
C GLY A 110 2.93 -14.85 11.56
N GLN A 111 2.95 -14.04 10.49
CA GLN A 111 4.08 -13.12 10.24
C GLN A 111 3.83 -11.66 10.67
N SER A 112 2.63 -11.32 11.11
CA SER A 112 2.22 -9.93 11.44
C SER A 112 3.06 -9.31 12.58
N GLU A 113 3.51 -10.11 13.54
CA GLU A 113 4.35 -9.64 14.66
C GLU A 113 5.78 -9.29 14.22
N LYS A 114 6.36 -10.03 13.26
CA LYS A 114 7.74 -9.81 12.80
C LYS A 114 7.91 -8.53 11.99
N TYR A 115 6.83 -7.97 11.47
CA TYR A 115 6.88 -6.77 10.60
C TYR A 115 6.43 -5.48 11.28
N GLN A 116 6.03 -5.52 12.56
CA GLN A 116 5.68 -4.30 13.30
C GLN A 116 6.85 -3.30 13.32
N HIS A 117 8.09 -3.76 13.47
CA HIS A 117 9.25 -2.87 13.40
C HIS A 117 9.44 -2.22 12.02
N ALA A 118 9.21 -2.96 10.93
CA ALA A 118 9.28 -2.42 9.58
C ALA A 118 8.16 -1.39 9.32
N LEU A 119 6.97 -1.60 9.90
CA LEU A 119 5.84 -0.68 9.85
C LEU A 119 6.11 0.62 10.63
N VAL A 120 6.73 0.53 11.80
CA VAL A 120 7.13 1.71 12.59
C VAL A 120 8.17 2.55 11.84
N VAL A 121 9.17 1.91 11.22
CA VAL A 121 10.19 2.61 10.43
C VAL A 121 9.59 3.25 9.17
N ALA A 122 8.64 2.58 8.50
CA ALA A 122 7.93 3.14 7.36
C ALA A 122 7.06 4.34 7.76
N HIS A 123 6.37 4.27 8.90
CA HIS A 123 5.56 5.37 9.43
C HIS A 123 6.43 6.58 9.80
N CYS A 124 7.57 6.38 10.48
CA CYS A 124 8.49 7.47 10.82
C CYS A 124 9.07 8.17 9.59
N ASN A 125 9.41 7.43 8.53
CA ASN A 125 9.89 8.04 7.28
C ASN A 125 8.79 8.79 6.53
N PHE A 126 7.54 8.31 6.60
CA PHE A 126 6.40 9.00 6.01
C PHE A 126 6.09 10.33 6.72
N SER A 127 6.16 10.36 8.05
CA SER A 127 5.90 11.56 8.87
C SER A 127 7.02 12.62 8.81
N ARG A 128 8.24 12.23 8.44
CA ARG A 128 9.39 13.15 8.31
C ARG A 128 9.44 13.91 6.99
N ALA A 129 8.71 13.44 5.98
CA ALA A 129 8.67 14.02 4.63
C ALA A 129 7.43 14.90 4.38
N SER A 130 6.69 15.21 5.44
CA SER A 130 5.55 16.14 5.51
C SER A 130 5.91 17.31 6.41
#